data_AF-B7PSJ3-F1
#
_entry.id   AF-B7PSJ3-F1
#
_cell.length_a   1.000
_cell.length_b   1.000
_cell.length_c   1.000
_cell.angle_alpha   90.00
_cell.angle_beta   90.00
_cell.angle_gamma   90.00
#
_symmetry.space_group_name_H-M   'P 1'
#
loop_
_entity.id
_entity.type
_entity.pdbx_description
1 polymer ?
#
loop_
_entity_poly.entity_id
_entity_poly.type
_entity_poly.pdbx_seq_one_letter_code
_entity_poly.pdbx_strand_id
1 'polypeptide(L)'
;MWKRHTCEEKSLMTFEGEQIFGRTKIMEKIQGLRFQKICHHCTVIDSQPMFDGGILISVLGQLKTDDDPAHTFLQVFVLKPMGETFYVEHDIFRLALHHTA
;
A
#
# COMPACT_ATOMS: atom_id res chain seq x y z
N MET A 1 7.27 1.74 -3.65
CA MET A 1 6.79 1.15 -2.38
C MET A 1 6.54 -0.35 -2.54
N TRP A 2 5.64 -0.74 -3.43
CA TRP A 2 5.14 -2.11 -3.68
C TRP A 2 6.15 -3.22 -3.98
N LYS A 3 7.29 -2.93 -4.62
CA LYS A 3 8.28 -3.95 -5.02
C LYS A 3 9.10 -4.55 -3.85
N ARG A 4 8.90 -4.08 -2.61
CA ARG A 4 9.67 -4.49 -1.41
C ARG A 4 8.81 -4.91 -0.22
N HIS A 5 7.51 -5.17 -0.42
CA HIS A 5 6.63 -5.56 0.69
C HIS A 5 6.74 -7.06 0.96
N THR A 6 7.22 -7.43 2.15
CA THR A 6 7.07 -8.78 2.70
C THR A 6 5.60 -8.96 3.07
N CYS A 7 4.81 -9.49 2.14
CA CYS A 7 3.45 -9.96 2.39
C CYS A 7 3.50 -11.46 2.74
N GLU A 8 2.64 -11.90 3.65
CA GLU A 8 2.52 -13.29 4.10
C GLU A 8 1.22 -13.95 3.60
N GLU A 9 1.08 -15.25 3.83
CA GLU A 9 -0.05 -16.05 3.31
C GLU A 9 -1.43 -15.50 3.71
N LYS A 10 -1.53 -14.82 4.85
CA LYS A 10 -2.77 -14.25 5.38
C LYS A 10 -2.87 -12.73 5.21
N SER A 11 -1.95 -12.10 4.49
CA SER A 11 -2.01 -10.66 4.23
C SER A 11 -3.26 -10.28 3.44
N LEU A 12 -3.78 -9.09 3.72
CA LEU A 12 -4.95 -8.51 3.09
C LEU A 12 -4.56 -7.22 2.36
N MET A 13 -5.02 -7.07 1.13
CA MET A 13 -4.89 -5.85 0.36
C MET A 13 -6.26 -5.34 -0.06
N THR A 14 -6.47 -4.03 0.03
CA THR A 14 -7.57 -3.34 -0.65
C THR A 14 -6.98 -2.33 -1.62
N PHE A 15 -7.13 -2.57 -2.92
CA PHE A 15 -6.57 -1.69 -3.95
C PHE A 15 -7.71 -1.05 -4.75
N GLU A 16 -7.88 0.27 -4.66
CA GLU A 16 -8.97 1.01 -5.32
C GLU A 16 -10.38 0.46 -4.97
N GLY A 17 -10.52 -0.21 -3.82
CA GLY A 17 -11.77 -0.82 -3.35
C GLY A 17 -11.92 -2.32 -3.63
N GLU A 18 -11.02 -2.92 -4.41
CA GLU A 18 -10.96 -4.37 -4.60
C GLU A 18 -10.23 -5.03 -3.44
N GLN A 19 -10.89 -5.97 -2.75
CA GLN A 19 -10.32 -6.74 -1.65
C GLN A 19 -9.62 -8.01 -2.16
N ILE A 20 -8.41 -8.24 -1.69
CA ILE A 20 -7.53 -9.32 -2.13
C ILE A 20 -6.93 -9.98 -0.88
N PHE A 21 -7.05 -11.30 -0.81
CA PHE A 21 -6.54 -12.10 0.30
C PHE A 21 -5.40 -13.01 -0.14
N GLY A 22 -4.30 -12.95 0.61
CA GLY A 22 -3.14 -13.80 0.51
C GLY A 22 -2.07 -13.32 -0.45
N ARG A 23 -0.80 -13.58 -0.07
CA ARG A 23 0.41 -13.16 -0.79
C ARG A 23 0.35 -13.42 -2.29
N THR A 24 -0.05 -14.61 -2.74
CA THR A 24 -0.03 -14.97 -4.16
C THR A 24 -0.92 -14.03 -4.99
N LYS A 25 -2.18 -13.84 -4.58
CA LYS A 25 -3.12 -12.96 -5.29
C LYS A 25 -2.71 -11.49 -5.20
N ILE A 26 -2.15 -11.08 -4.07
CA ILE A 26 -1.60 -9.73 -3.90
C ILE A 26 -0.46 -9.49 -4.91
N MET A 27 0.47 -10.43 -5.03
CA MET A 27 1.59 -10.31 -5.97
C MET A 27 1.11 -10.33 -7.41
N GLU A 28 0.13 -11.16 -7.76
CA GLU A 28 -0.52 -11.15 -9.09
C GLU A 28 -1.15 -9.79 -9.40
N LYS A 29 -1.88 -9.19 -8.44
CA LYS A 29 -2.45 -7.85 -8.61
C LYS A 29 -1.37 -6.81 -8.89
N ILE A 30 -0.31 -6.78 -8.09
CA ILE A 30 0.79 -5.82 -8.23
C ILE A 30 1.50 -6.01 -9.58
N GLN A 31 1.75 -7.26 -10.00
CA GLN A 31 2.37 -7.58 -11.28
C GLN A 31 1.47 -7.26 -12.48
N GLY A 32 0.16 -7.33 -12.30
CA GLY A 32 -0.84 -6.98 -13.32
C GLY A 32 -1.01 -5.48 -13.55
N LEU A 33 -0.41 -4.62 -12.72
CA LEU A 33 -0.44 -3.17 -12.92
C LEU A 33 0.43 -2.81 -14.15
N ARG A 34 -0.18 -2.13 -15.12
CA ARG A 34 0.40 -1.93 -16.46
C ARG A 34 1.42 -0.78 -16.58
N PHE A 35 1.79 -0.14 -15.49
CA PHE A 35 2.77 0.96 -15.51
C PHE A 35 4.20 0.43 -15.65
N GLN A 36 5.05 1.14 -16.40
CA GLN A 36 6.47 0.78 -16.53
C GLN A 36 7.30 1.42 -15.42
N LYS A 37 6.99 2.68 -15.11
CA LYS A 37 7.61 3.49 -14.08
C LYS A 37 6.56 3.98 -13.11
N ILE A 38 6.87 3.87 -11.83
CA ILE A 38 6.05 4.45 -10.76
C ILE A 38 6.96 5.16 -9.77
N CYS A 39 6.72 6.45 -9.57
CA CYS A 39 7.39 7.27 -8.58
C CYS A 39 6.40 7.61 -7.46
N HIS A 40 6.79 7.35 -6.21
CA HIS A 40 6.01 7.74 -5.04
C HIS A 40 6.73 8.90 -4.36
N HIS A 41 6.01 9.98 -4.11
CA HIS A 41 6.45 11.11 -3.32
C HIS A 41 5.58 11.19 -2.07
N CYS A 42 6.06 10.61 -0.97
CA CYS A 42 5.37 10.65 0.32
C CYS A 42 5.46 12.07 0.89
N THR A 43 4.33 12.71 1.16
CA THR A 43 4.27 14.06 1.74
C THR A 43 4.13 14.01 3.26
N VAL A 44 3.30 13.10 3.77
CA VAL A 44 3.06 12.90 5.20
C VAL A 44 3.08 11.41 5.50
N ILE A 45 3.77 11.04 6.58
CA ILE A 45 3.80 9.68 7.10
C ILE A 45 3.57 9.78 8.60
N ASP A 46 2.46 9.20 9.06
CA ASP A 46 2.13 9.09 10.48
C ASP A 46 2.15 7.62 10.89
N SER A 47 2.60 7.33 12.11
CA SER A 47 2.62 5.97 12.64
C SER A 47 2.21 5.90 14.11
N GLN A 48 1.58 4.78 14.49
CA GLN A 48 1.15 4.50 15.86
C GLN A 48 1.43 3.04 16.21
N PRO A 49 1.90 2.74 17.44
CA PRO A 49 2.02 1.37 17.92
C PRO A 49 0.63 0.77 18.18
N MET A 50 0.48 -0.52 17.90
CA MET A 50 -0.71 -1.30 18.23
C MET A 50 -0.48 -2.13 19.50
N PHE A 51 -1.57 -2.50 20.18
CA PHE A 51 -1.50 -3.24 21.45
C PHE A 51 -0.85 -4.63 21.33
N ASP A 52 -0.81 -5.21 20.14
CA ASP A 52 -0.23 -6.52 19.87
C ASP A 52 1.20 -6.47 19.29
N GLY A 53 1.87 -5.33 19.44
CA GLY A 53 3.23 -5.12 18.92
C GLY A 53 3.27 -4.83 17.42
N GLY A 54 2.12 -4.73 16.75
CA GLY A 54 2.03 -4.21 15.40
C GLY A 54 2.23 -2.69 15.30
N ILE A 55 2.28 -2.19 14.07
CA ILE A 55 2.42 -0.76 13.77
C ILE A 55 1.37 -0.37 12.72
N LEU A 56 0.55 0.62 13.04
CA LEU A 56 -0.32 1.27 12.07
C LEU A 56 0.45 2.42 11.41
N ILE A 57 0.42 2.49 10.09
CA ILE A 57 1.09 3.54 9.31
C ILE A 57 0.07 4.13 8.34
N SER A 58 -0.04 5.45 8.31
CA SER A 58 -0.79 6.19 7.29
C SER A 58 0.17 7.01 6.44
N VAL A 59 0.02 6.93 5.13
CA VAL A 59 0.85 7.62 4.14
C VAL A 59 -0.06 8.43 3.24
N LEU A 60 0.17 9.74 3.21
CA LEU A 60 -0.35 10.63 2.20
C LEU A 60 0.79 11.01 1.27
N GLY A 61 0.52 11.07 -0.02
CA GLY A 61 1.54 11.47 -0.98
C GLY A 61 0.98 11.71 -2.37
N GLN A 62 1.89 11.90 -3.30
CA GLN A 62 1.59 11.90 -4.73
C GLN A 62 2.30 10.73 -5.41
N LEU A 63 1.62 10.11 -6.35
CA LEU A 63 2.20 9.09 -7.21
C LEU A 63 2.18 9.58 -8.66
N LYS A 64 3.25 9.31 -9.38
CA LYS A 64 3.35 9.52 -10.81
C LYS A 64 3.60 8.19 -11.49
N THR A 65 2.72 7.81 -12.40
CA THR A 65 2.85 6.64 -13.28
C THR A 65 3.29 7.10 -14.65
N ASP A 66 4.38 6.56 -15.17
CA ASP A 66 4.91 6.87 -16.50
C ASP A 66 4.92 8.40 -16.79
N ASP A 67 4.19 8.83 -17.83
CA ASP A 67 4.03 10.24 -18.22
C ASP A 67 2.71 10.85 -17.75
N ASP A 68 1.90 10.11 -16.99
CA ASP A 68 0.63 10.60 -16.44
C ASP A 68 0.87 11.74 -15.43
N PRO A 69 -0.15 12.61 -15.21
CA PRO A 69 -0.14 13.56 -14.12
C PRO A 69 0.10 12.88 -12.77
N ALA A 70 0.71 13.63 -11.84
CA ALA A 70 0.83 13.16 -10.47
C ALA A 70 -0.56 13.15 -9.80
N HIS A 71 -0.92 12.02 -9.20
CA HIS A 71 -2.18 11.85 -8.48
C HIS A 71 -1.91 11.74 -6.99
N THR A 72 -2.71 12.41 -6.17
CA THR A 72 -2.66 12.24 -4.73
C THR A 72 -3.13 10.83 -4.37
N PHE A 73 -2.46 10.18 -3.42
CA PHE A 73 -2.83 8.87 -2.92
C PHE A 73 -2.82 8.85 -1.39
N LEU A 74 -3.69 7.99 -0.85
CA LEU A 74 -3.67 7.56 0.53
C LEU A 74 -3.30 6.08 0.55
N GLN A 75 -2.38 5.71 1.44
CA GLN A 75 -2.07 4.32 1.72
C GLN A 75 -1.97 4.07 3.22
N VAL A 76 -2.60 3.00 3.69
CA VAL A 76 -2.54 2.58 5.10
C VAL A 76 -1.94 1.20 5.17
N PHE A 77 -0.99 1.03 6.09
CA PHE A 77 -0.38 -0.26 6.38
C PHE A 77 -0.61 -0.65 7.84
N VAL A 78 -0.87 -1.94 8.05
CA VAL A 78 -0.67 -2.58 9.36
C VAL A 78 0.51 -3.52 9.23
N LEU A 79 1.57 -3.23 9.98
CA LEU A 79 2.72 -4.10 10.12
C LEU A 79 2.56 -5.00 11.32
N LYS A 80 2.94 -6.27 11.19
CA LYS A 80 3.01 -7.23 12.29
C LYS A 80 4.40 -7.80 12.43
N PRO A 81 4.85 -8.11 13.66
CA PRO A 81 6.16 -8.69 13.90
C PRO A 81 6.26 -10.09 13.27
N MET A 82 7.40 -10.38 12.68
CA MET A 82 7.80 -11.69 12.14
C MET A 82 9.27 -11.92 12.49
N GLY A 83 9.51 -12.59 13.62
CA GLY A 83 10.86 -12.70 14.18
C GLY A 83 11.44 -11.32 14.50
N GLU A 84 12.60 -11.01 13.91
CA GLU A 84 13.28 -9.71 14.07
C GLU A 84 12.86 -8.66 13.01
N THR A 85 11.91 -9.01 12.14
CA THR A 85 11.41 -8.11 11.08
C THR A 85 9.90 -7.91 11.20
N PHE A 86 9.32 -7.19 10.24
CA PHE A 86 7.89 -6.99 10.09
C PHE A 86 7.41 -7.50 8.72
N TYR A 87 6.14 -7.90 8.68
CA TYR A 87 5.41 -8.14 7.44
C TYR A 87 4.18 -7.24 7.38
N VAL A 88 3.66 -7.02 6.17
CA VAL A 88 2.45 -6.23 5.94
C VAL A 88 1.24 -7.15 6.08
N GLU A 89 0.49 -7.01 7.16
CA GLU A 89 -0.75 -7.75 7.38
C GLU A 89 -1.92 -7.11 6.63
N HIS A 90 -2.04 -5.78 6.69
CA HIS A 90 -3.05 -5.04 5.94
C HIS A 90 -2.40 -3.94 5.09
N ASP A 91 -2.84 -3.83 3.83
CA ASP A 91 -2.49 -2.77 2.89
C ASP A 91 -3.78 -2.21 2.28
N ILE A 92 -4.04 -0.91 2.46
CA ILE A 92 -5.21 -0.25 1.85
C ILE A 92 -4.71 0.93 1.04
N PHE A 93 -4.99 0.92 -0.26
CA PHE A 93 -4.57 1.96 -1.18
C PHE A 93 -5.75 2.57 -1.92
N ARG A 94 -5.72 3.91 -2.01
CA ARG A 94 -6.69 4.73 -2.74
C ARG A 94 -5.99 5.89 -3.43
N LEU A 95 -6.35 6.16 -4.68
CA LEU A 95 -6.17 7.45 -5.31
C LEU A 95 -7.20 8.44 -4.77
N ALA A 96 -6.74 9.62 -4.37
CA ALA A 96 -7.60 10.74 -4.04
C ALA A 96 -8.01 11.47 -5.33
N LEU A 97 -8.79 10.79 -6.17
CA LEU A 97 -9.45 11.41 -7.32
C LEU A 97 -10.68 12.16 -6.80
N HIS A 98 -10.62 13.49 -6.76
CA HIS A 98 -11.84 14.26 -6.54
C HIS A 98 -12.75 14.04 -7.76
N HIS A 99 -13.99 13.59 -7.53
CA HIS A 99 -15.05 13.81 -8.51
C HIS A 99 -15.28 15.32 -8.59
N THR A 100 -14.58 16.01 -9.51
CA THR A 100 -15.07 17.27 -10.04
C THR A 100 -16.33 16.93 -10.85
N ALA A 101 -17.48 16.99 -10.18
CA ALA A 101 -18.78 17.08 -10.81
C ALA A 101 -18.93 18.41 -11.53
#